data_AF-A0A926C4E9-F1
#
_entry.id   AF-A0A926C4E9-F1
#
_cell.length_a   1.000
_cell.length_b   1.000
_cell.length_c   1.000
_cell.angle_alpha   90.00
_cell.angle_beta   90.00
_cell.angle_gamma   90.00
#
_symmetry.space_group_name_H-M   'P 1'
#
loop_
_entity.id
_entity.type
_entity.pdbx_description
1 polymer ?
#
loop_
_entity_poly.entity_id
_entity_poly.type
_entity_poly.pdbx_seq_one_letter_code
_entity_poly.pdbx_strand_id
1 'polypeptide(L)'
;MAYSDFTLLELKEQFGLTDTVGSLFAELPPVEPGELLTTQLKRAFKLPLRNEKAKSELVVSPVLLELIDRNSDFFTFYSGENLPADRLRGLVGECDFMISRNTGSFAINMPILAIIEAKRDNLEAGVDQCAAQLYGASLINHGLGHPVPVYYGCVTNAREWLFLKFQHDHYTIDNKRYQLDRLPELLGVFQHILDFYRTLLATVPV
;
A
#
# COMPACT_ATOMS: atom_id res chain seq x y z
N MET A 1 -5.74 -15.67 -14.66
CA MET A 1 -4.66 -14.80 -14.19
C MET A 1 -5.31 -13.72 -13.35
N ALA A 2 -4.87 -13.60 -12.11
CA ALA A 2 -5.20 -12.53 -11.18
C ALA A 2 -3.91 -11.79 -10.79
N TYR A 3 -3.99 -10.72 -10.02
CA TYR A 3 -2.80 -10.02 -9.53
C TYR A 3 -1.77 -10.94 -8.86
N SER A 4 -2.23 -11.96 -8.13
CA SER A 4 -1.38 -12.93 -7.43
C SER A 4 -0.63 -13.89 -8.35
N ASP A 5 -1.00 -13.95 -9.63
CA ASP A 5 -0.38 -14.85 -10.60
C ASP A 5 0.77 -14.20 -11.37
N PHE A 6 0.95 -12.88 -11.24
CA PHE A 6 2.02 -12.15 -11.91
C PHE A 6 3.35 -12.30 -11.17
N THR A 7 4.42 -12.24 -11.95
CA THR A 7 5.81 -11.99 -11.52
C THR A 7 6.31 -10.66 -12.10
N LEU A 8 7.33 -10.04 -11.49
CA LEU A 8 8.03 -8.89 -12.08
C LEU A 8 8.55 -9.18 -13.50
N LEU A 9 8.97 -10.42 -13.78
CA LEU A 9 9.38 -10.83 -15.12
C LEU A 9 8.21 -10.76 -16.12
N GLU A 10 7.05 -11.29 -15.75
CA GLU A 10 5.85 -11.19 -16.61
C GLU A 10 5.38 -9.76 -16.77
N LEU A 11 5.48 -8.94 -15.71
CA LEU A 11 5.17 -7.50 -15.80
C LEU A 11 6.10 -6.80 -16.81
N LYS A 12 7.38 -7.16 -16.82
CA LYS A 12 8.34 -6.68 -17.81
C LYS A 12 8.04 -7.16 -19.22
N GLU A 13 7.81 -8.45 -19.41
CA GLU A 13 7.60 -9.05 -20.73
C GLU A 13 6.27 -8.64 -21.37
N GLN A 14 5.21 -8.51 -20.57
CA GLN A 14 3.85 -8.24 -21.08
C GLN A 14 3.50 -6.75 -21.13
N PHE A 15 4.12 -5.92 -20.27
CA PHE A 15 3.76 -4.51 -20.10
C PHE A 15 4.94 -3.56 -20.21
N GLY A 16 6.18 -4.07 -20.35
CA GLY A 16 7.38 -3.23 -20.44
C GLY A 16 7.82 -2.62 -19.11
N LEU A 17 7.25 -3.08 -17.98
CA LEU A 17 7.51 -2.51 -16.67
C LEU A 17 8.78 -3.11 -16.07
N THR A 18 9.73 -2.27 -15.71
CA THR A 18 11.05 -2.69 -15.22
C THR A 18 11.19 -2.45 -13.73
N ASP A 19 12.12 -3.13 -13.07
CA ASP A 19 12.35 -2.99 -11.64
C ASP A 19 13.84 -2.83 -11.28
N THR A 20 14.10 -2.13 -10.17
CA THR A 20 15.40 -2.09 -9.47
C THR A 20 15.20 -2.11 -7.96
N VAL A 21 16.26 -2.45 -7.23
CA VAL A 21 16.35 -2.30 -5.77
C VAL A 21 17.17 -1.05 -5.45
N GLY A 22 16.66 -0.18 -4.56
CA GLY A 22 17.34 1.05 -4.18
C GLY A 22 16.70 1.73 -2.97
N SER A 23 17.44 2.67 -2.36
CA SER A 23 16.92 3.43 -1.21
C SER A 23 15.78 4.35 -1.66
N LEU A 24 14.56 4.10 -1.20
CA LEU A 24 13.40 4.94 -1.57
C LEU A 24 13.33 6.23 -0.79
N PHE A 25 13.65 6.16 0.49
CA PHE A 25 13.52 7.27 1.43
C PHE A 25 14.88 7.66 1.98
N ALA A 26 15.09 8.96 2.13
CA ALA A 26 16.15 9.47 3.00
C ALA A 26 15.76 9.27 4.47
N GLU A 27 16.57 9.77 5.38
CA GLU A 27 16.18 9.83 6.79
C GLU A 27 14.96 10.77 6.93
N LEU A 28 13.82 10.20 7.34
CA LEU A 28 12.55 10.91 7.50
C LEU A 28 12.32 11.23 8.98
N PRO A 29 11.67 12.37 9.29
CA PRO A 29 11.30 12.66 10.66
C PRO A 29 10.33 11.59 11.20
N PRO A 30 10.55 11.09 12.43
CA PRO A 30 9.64 10.13 13.03
C PRO A 30 8.29 10.79 13.33
N VAL A 31 7.23 9.99 13.27
CA VAL A 31 5.86 10.40 13.61
C VAL A 31 5.40 9.59 14.80
N GLU A 32 5.31 10.24 15.97
CA GLU A 32 4.90 9.56 17.20
C GLU A 32 3.47 8.99 17.07
N PRO A 33 3.21 7.73 17.44
CA PRO A 33 1.88 7.13 17.39
C PRO A 33 0.93 7.77 18.42
N GLY A 34 -0.36 7.81 18.09
CA GLY A 34 -1.40 8.22 19.02
C GLY A 34 -1.55 7.23 20.19
N GLU A 35 -2.21 7.69 21.26
CA GLU A 35 -2.49 6.84 22.43
C GLU A 35 -3.38 5.64 22.08
N LEU A 36 -4.34 5.84 21.18
CA LEU A 36 -5.26 4.80 20.72
C LEU A 36 -4.51 3.65 20.03
N LEU A 37 -3.72 3.96 19.00
CA LEU A 37 -2.90 2.98 18.30
C LEU A 37 -1.95 2.25 19.26
N THR A 38 -1.26 3.00 20.11
CA THR A 38 -0.32 2.44 21.10
C THR A 38 -1.02 1.43 22.03
N THR A 39 -2.21 1.78 22.51
CA THR A 39 -3.02 0.92 23.38
C THR A 39 -3.54 -0.31 22.63
N GLN A 40 -3.99 -0.15 21.39
CA GLN A 40 -4.47 -1.24 20.55
C GLN A 40 -3.35 -2.25 20.26
N LEU A 41 -2.18 -1.80 19.80
CA LEU A 41 -1.04 -2.70 19.51
C LEU A 41 -0.56 -3.42 20.77
N LYS A 42 -0.49 -2.74 21.91
CA LYS A 42 -0.16 -3.37 23.20
C LYS A 42 -1.13 -4.48 23.60
N ARG A 43 -2.41 -4.36 23.22
CA ARG A 43 -3.42 -5.42 23.42
C ARG A 43 -3.27 -6.53 22.40
N ALA A 44 -3.08 -6.18 21.13
CA ALA A 44 -2.89 -7.11 20.02
C ALA A 44 -1.72 -8.08 20.27
N PHE A 45 -0.58 -7.57 20.76
CA PHE A 45 0.59 -8.40 21.04
C PHE A 45 0.43 -9.39 22.22
N LYS A 46 -0.66 -9.31 22.98
CA LYS A 46 -1.01 -10.32 23.98
C LYS A 46 -1.83 -11.48 23.39
N LEU A 47 -2.25 -11.36 22.13
CA LEU A 47 -3.08 -12.34 21.43
C LEU A 47 -2.22 -13.15 20.43
N PRO A 48 -2.67 -14.35 20.03
CA PRO A 48 -1.99 -15.13 19.00
C PRO A 48 -2.12 -14.47 17.60
N LEU A 49 -1.04 -13.90 17.09
CA LEU A 49 -0.95 -13.34 15.73
C LEU A 49 -0.47 -14.39 14.71
N ARG A 50 -1.24 -15.48 14.54
CA ARG A 50 -0.80 -16.67 13.79
C ARG A 50 -1.22 -16.71 12.32
N ASN A 51 -2.34 -16.09 11.97
CA ASN A 51 -2.88 -16.11 10.61
C ASN A 51 -2.95 -14.68 10.06
N GLU A 52 -3.14 -14.59 8.73
CA GLU A 52 -3.26 -13.33 7.99
C GLU A 52 -4.36 -12.47 8.61
N LYS A 53 -5.58 -13.00 8.75
CA LYS A 53 -6.71 -12.28 9.37
C LYS A 53 -6.40 -11.61 10.71
N ALA A 54 -5.72 -12.30 11.63
CA ALA A 54 -5.35 -11.73 12.93
C ALA A 54 -4.31 -10.60 12.78
N LYS A 55 -3.38 -10.72 11.83
CA LYS A 55 -2.41 -9.66 11.50
C LYS A 55 -3.12 -8.47 10.84
N SER A 56 -4.02 -8.71 9.89
CA SER A 56 -4.85 -7.69 9.23
C SER A 56 -5.64 -6.87 10.24
N GLU A 57 -6.40 -7.54 11.10
CA GLU A 57 -7.36 -6.90 12.00
C GLU A 57 -6.70 -6.24 13.22
N LEU A 58 -5.65 -6.87 13.77
CA LEU A 58 -5.09 -6.44 15.05
C LEU A 58 -3.83 -5.57 14.91
N VAL A 59 -3.25 -5.48 13.72
CA VAL A 59 -2.01 -4.72 13.49
C VAL A 59 -2.10 -3.81 12.27
N VAL A 60 -2.34 -4.36 11.07
CA VAL A 60 -2.32 -3.58 9.82
C VAL A 60 -3.44 -2.53 9.83
N SER A 61 -4.69 -2.94 10.10
CA SER A 61 -5.85 -2.03 10.12
C SER A 61 -5.71 -0.92 11.16
N PRO A 62 -5.29 -1.18 12.43
CA PRO A 62 -4.97 -0.11 13.39
C PRO A 62 -3.96 0.91 12.88
N VAL A 63 -2.86 0.46 12.25
CA VAL A 63 -1.86 1.38 11.69
C VAL A 63 -2.47 2.22 10.56
N LEU A 64 -3.27 1.62 9.69
CA LEU A 64 -3.94 2.35 8.61
C LEU A 64 -4.98 3.36 9.14
N LEU A 65 -5.77 2.99 10.15
CA LEU A 65 -6.74 3.89 10.80
C LEU A 65 -6.07 5.12 11.39
N GLU A 66 -4.93 4.94 12.09
CA GLU A 66 -4.14 6.07 12.60
C GLU A 66 -3.72 7.03 11.48
N LEU A 67 -3.35 6.51 10.31
CA LEU A 67 -2.98 7.32 9.15
C LEU A 67 -4.18 8.07 8.57
N ILE A 68 -5.36 7.43 8.48
CA ILE A 68 -6.58 8.10 8.01
C ILE A 68 -6.97 9.24 8.96
N ASP A 69 -7.03 8.98 10.26
CA ASP A 69 -7.40 9.95 11.29
C ASP A 69 -6.46 11.19 11.26
N ARG A 70 -5.15 10.95 11.15
CA ARG A 70 -4.14 12.03 11.05
C ARG A 70 -4.30 12.92 9.83
N ASN A 71 -4.85 12.38 8.75
CA ASN A 71 -5.01 13.08 7.48
C ASN A 71 -6.42 13.68 7.31
N SER A 72 -7.21 13.76 8.40
CA SER A 72 -8.54 14.39 8.44
C SER A 72 -9.49 13.83 7.39
N ASP A 73 -9.50 12.50 7.25
CA ASP A 73 -10.33 11.76 6.28
C ASP A 73 -10.11 12.16 4.80
N PHE A 74 -9.01 12.84 4.48
CA PHE A 74 -8.64 13.14 3.09
C PHE A 74 -8.41 11.85 2.29
N PHE A 75 -7.97 10.80 2.97
CA PHE A 75 -7.83 9.46 2.43
C PHE A 75 -8.87 8.52 3.03
N THR A 76 -9.10 7.42 2.34
CA THR A 76 -9.82 6.25 2.87
C THR A 76 -9.02 5.00 2.52
N PHE A 77 -9.32 3.87 3.13
CA PHE A 77 -8.79 2.58 2.69
C PHE A 77 -9.90 1.56 2.52
N TYR A 78 -9.69 0.66 1.57
CA TYR A 78 -10.50 -0.52 1.35
C TYR A 78 -9.73 -1.74 1.83
N SER A 79 -10.43 -2.75 2.33
CA SER A 79 -9.82 -4.00 2.82
C SER A 79 -10.58 -5.20 2.27
N GLY A 80 -9.86 -6.13 1.63
CA GLY A 80 -10.45 -7.32 1.01
C GLY A 80 -11.36 -7.02 -0.18
N GLU A 81 -11.22 -5.84 -0.80
CA GLU A 81 -12.04 -5.43 -1.95
C GLU A 81 -11.37 -5.82 -3.27
N ASN A 82 -12.18 -6.13 -4.28
CA ASN A 82 -11.68 -6.48 -5.61
C ASN A 82 -11.30 -5.22 -6.39
N LEU A 83 -10.13 -5.21 -7.04
CA LEU A 83 -9.63 -4.13 -7.88
C LEU A 83 -9.68 -4.52 -9.37
N PRO A 84 -10.78 -4.27 -10.11
CA PRO A 84 -10.95 -4.73 -11.48
C PRO A 84 -10.36 -3.76 -12.51
N ALA A 85 -9.04 -3.75 -12.71
CA ALA A 85 -8.38 -2.83 -13.64
C ALA A 85 -8.49 -3.27 -15.11
N ASP A 86 -8.10 -4.50 -15.42
CA ASP A 86 -8.24 -5.11 -16.75
C ASP A 86 -8.35 -6.63 -16.62
N ARG A 87 -9.60 -7.13 -16.65
CA ARG A 87 -9.87 -8.57 -16.52
C ARG A 87 -9.31 -9.38 -17.70
N LEU A 88 -9.25 -8.81 -18.91
CA LEU A 88 -8.77 -9.54 -20.09
C LEU A 88 -7.26 -9.79 -20.01
N ARG A 89 -6.53 -8.84 -19.40
CA ARG A 89 -5.09 -8.95 -19.15
C ARG A 89 -4.75 -9.53 -17.78
N GLY A 90 -5.73 -10.01 -17.01
CA GLY A 90 -5.50 -10.63 -15.70
C GLY A 90 -5.25 -9.64 -14.55
N LEU A 91 -5.35 -8.34 -14.77
CA LEU A 91 -5.22 -7.28 -13.78
C LEU A 91 -6.54 -7.11 -13.02
N VAL A 92 -6.89 -8.14 -12.26
CA VAL A 92 -8.10 -8.21 -11.43
C VAL A 92 -7.81 -9.12 -10.23
N GLY A 93 -8.41 -8.83 -9.08
CA GLY A 93 -8.22 -9.62 -7.86
C GLY A 93 -8.42 -8.80 -6.60
N GLU A 94 -8.47 -9.51 -5.48
CA GLU A 94 -8.58 -8.93 -4.15
C GLU A 94 -7.31 -8.15 -3.76
N CYS A 95 -7.51 -6.96 -3.20
CA CYS A 95 -6.48 -6.20 -2.49
C CYS A 95 -6.62 -6.46 -0.99
N ASP A 96 -5.52 -6.79 -0.30
CA ASP A 96 -5.56 -6.91 1.17
C ASP A 96 -5.92 -5.54 1.77
N PHE A 97 -5.20 -4.49 1.36
CA PHE A 97 -5.62 -3.10 1.55
C PHE A 97 -5.27 -2.20 0.37
N MET A 98 -6.12 -1.19 0.13
CA MET A 98 -5.88 -0.14 -0.86
C MET A 98 -6.23 1.22 -0.29
N ILE A 99 -5.25 2.10 -0.08
CA ILE A 99 -5.50 3.50 0.25
C ILE A 99 -5.83 4.26 -1.03
N SER A 100 -6.85 5.10 -0.92
CA SER A 100 -7.42 5.89 -2.00
C SER A 100 -7.71 7.32 -1.54
N ARG A 101 -7.88 8.25 -2.49
CA ARG A 101 -8.48 9.56 -2.16
C ARG A 101 -9.92 9.35 -1.70
N ASN A 102 -10.29 9.94 -0.56
CA ASN A 102 -11.66 9.90 -0.10
C ASN A 102 -12.55 10.83 -0.95
N THR A 103 -13.28 10.22 -1.88
CA THR A 103 -14.23 10.91 -2.77
C THR A 103 -15.69 10.67 -2.36
N GLY A 104 -15.94 9.98 -1.25
CA GLY A 104 -17.29 9.53 -0.88
C GLY A 104 -17.86 8.44 -1.79
N SER A 105 -17.08 7.90 -2.73
CA SER A 105 -17.48 6.77 -3.58
C SER A 105 -17.65 5.49 -2.77
N PHE A 106 -18.64 4.68 -3.13
CA PHE A 106 -18.85 3.35 -2.56
C PHE A 106 -17.82 2.33 -3.09
N ALA A 107 -17.40 2.48 -4.35
CA ALA A 107 -16.38 1.64 -4.97
C ALA A 107 -15.00 2.29 -4.85
N ILE A 108 -13.94 1.47 -4.93
CA ILE A 108 -12.54 1.93 -5.02
C ILE A 108 -12.45 3.00 -6.12
N ASN A 109 -12.03 4.19 -5.72
CA ASN A 109 -11.89 5.35 -6.59
C ASN A 109 -10.59 6.07 -6.27
N MET A 110 -9.81 6.43 -7.28
CA MET A 110 -8.48 7.03 -7.11
C MET A 110 -7.54 6.24 -6.16
N PRO A 111 -7.29 4.93 -6.39
CA PRO A 111 -6.29 4.17 -5.65
C PRO A 111 -4.88 4.75 -5.81
N ILE A 112 -4.13 4.84 -4.71
CA ILE A 112 -2.80 5.48 -4.68
C ILE A 112 -1.73 4.65 -3.95
N LEU A 113 -2.13 3.82 -2.98
CA LEU A 113 -1.20 2.98 -2.23
C LEU A 113 -1.79 1.59 -2.00
N ALA A 114 -1.15 0.57 -2.55
CA ALA A 114 -1.50 -0.83 -2.27
C ALA A 114 -0.72 -1.34 -1.05
N ILE A 115 -1.36 -2.10 -0.18
CA ILE A 115 -0.69 -2.85 0.89
C ILE A 115 -1.03 -4.32 0.73
N ILE A 116 0.00 -5.16 0.61
CA ILE A 116 -0.09 -6.61 0.46
C ILE A 116 0.37 -7.28 1.75
N GLU A 117 -0.42 -8.23 2.23
CA GLU A 117 0.00 -9.12 3.29
C GLU A 117 0.85 -10.26 2.73
N ALA A 118 2.08 -10.34 3.22
CA ALA A 118 2.99 -11.41 2.90
C ALA A 118 2.44 -12.75 3.40
N LYS A 119 2.12 -13.61 2.44
CA LYS A 119 1.73 -15.00 2.72
C LYS A 119 2.93 -15.76 3.27
N ARG A 120 2.71 -16.56 4.32
CA ARG A 120 3.74 -17.40 4.95
C ARG A 120 5.00 -16.62 5.39
N ASP A 121 4.84 -15.35 5.76
CA ASP A 121 5.91 -14.44 6.19
C ASP A 121 6.99 -14.16 5.12
N ASN A 122 6.72 -14.45 3.85
CA ASN A 122 7.64 -14.12 2.74
C ASN A 122 7.27 -12.76 2.13
N LEU A 123 7.98 -11.71 2.55
CA LEU A 123 7.82 -10.35 2.00
C LEU A 123 8.20 -10.27 0.51
N GLU A 124 9.23 -10.99 0.07
CA GLU A 124 9.68 -10.92 -1.32
C GLU A 124 8.61 -11.45 -2.26
N ALA A 125 7.91 -12.52 -1.87
CA ALA A 125 6.82 -13.10 -2.66
C ALA A 125 5.61 -12.15 -2.80
N GLY A 126 5.42 -11.19 -1.90
CA GLY A 126 4.35 -10.20 -2.01
C GLY A 126 4.68 -9.02 -2.94
N VAL A 127 5.95 -8.85 -3.33
CA VAL A 127 6.39 -7.74 -4.19
C VAL A 127 5.76 -7.85 -5.58
N ASP A 128 5.73 -9.04 -6.17
CA ASP A 128 5.18 -9.27 -7.51
C ASP A 128 3.70 -8.87 -7.57
N GLN A 129 2.90 -9.37 -6.63
CA GLN A 129 1.48 -9.03 -6.52
C GLN A 129 1.29 -7.54 -6.26
N CYS A 130 2.12 -6.94 -5.39
CA CYS A 130 2.03 -5.52 -5.11
C CYS A 130 2.30 -4.70 -6.38
N ALA A 131 3.36 -5.02 -7.12
CA ALA A 131 3.71 -4.35 -8.37
C ALA A 131 2.58 -4.43 -9.40
N ALA A 132 1.97 -5.61 -9.56
CA ALA A 132 0.83 -5.81 -10.44
C ALA A 132 -0.40 -4.95 -10.01
N GLN A 133 -0.67 -4.85 -8.71
CA GLN A 133 -1.74 -3.99 -8.19
C GLN A 133 -1.45 -2.50 -8.39
N LEU A 134 -0.20 -2.04 -8.27
CA LEU A 134 0.16 -0.65 -8.56
C LEU A 134 -0.08 -0.31 -10.04
N TYR A 135 0.24 -1.23 -10.94
CA TYR A 135 -0.07 -1.05 -12.35
C TYR A 135 -1.58 -1.03 -12.59
N GLY A 136 -2.33 -1.94 -11.98
CA GLY A 136 -3.80 -1.94 -12.03
C GLY A 136 -4.42 -0.63 -11.52
N ALA A 137 -3.93 -0.12 -10.38
CA ALA A 137 -4.33 1.19 -9.84
C ALA A 137 -4.04 2.32 -10.84
N SER A 138 -2.90 2.27 -11.54
CA SER A 138 -2.56 3.27 -12.56
C SER A 138 -3.51 3.29 -13.74
N LEU A 139 -3.95 2.11 -14.20
CA LEU A 139 -4.92 1.99 -15.28
C LEU A 139 -6.30 2.51 -14.85
N ILE A 140 -6.72 2.21 -13.62
CA ILE A 140 -7.98 2.72 -13.07
C ILE A 140 -7.97 4.24 -13.00
N ASN A 141 -6.92 4.84 -12.43
CA ASN A 141 -6.80 6.29 -12.33
C ASN A 141 -6.76 6.97 -13.69
N HIS A 142 -6.05 6.39 -14.65
CA HIS A 142 -6.04 6.88 -16.03
C HIS A 142 -7.44 6.80 -16.66
N GLY A 143 -8.15 5.68 -16.48
CA GLY A 143 -9.53 5.49 -16.98
C GLY A 143 -10.54 6.46 -16.36
N LEU A 144 -10.32 6.90 -15.13
CA LEU A 144 -11.11 7.92 -14.44
C LEU A 144 -10.75 9.36 -14.84
N GLY A 145 -9.73 9.56 -15.68
CA GLY A 145 -9.26 10.91 -16.06
C GLY A 145 -8.43 11.61 -14.98
N HIS A 146 -7.95 10.87 -13.97
CA HIS A 146 -7.17 11.39 -12.85
C HIS A 146 -5.82 10.65 -12.72
N PRO A 147 -4.96 10.66 -13.76
CA PRO A 147 -3.68 9.98 -13.70
C PRO A 147 -2.80 10.57 -12.58
N VAL A 148 -2.24 9.68 -11.76
CA VAL A 148 -1.29 10.02 -10.70
C VAL A 148 0.12 9.65 -11.20
N PRO A 149 1.15 10.50 -10.99
CA PRO A 149 2.49 10.28 -11.54
C PRO A 149 3.29 9.20 -10.81
N VAL A 150 2.91 8.87 -9.57
CA VAL A 150 3.62 7.94 -8.70
C VAL A 150 2.60 7.11 -7.92
N TYR A 151 2.82 5.80 -7.85
CA TYR A 151 2.07 4.88 -6.99
C TYR A 151 3.03 4.27 -5.99
N TYR A 152 2.65 4.21 -4.73
CA TYR A 152 3.45 3.52 -3.72
C TYR A 152 2.81 2.17 -3.40
N GLY A 153 3.62 1.20 -3.00
CA GLY A 153 3.18 -0.09 -2.52
C GLY A 153 3.89 -0.44 -1.22
N CYS A 154 3.28 -1.30 -0.43
CA CYS A 154 3.89 -1.84 0.76
C CYS A 154 3.56 -3.32 0.92
N VAL A 155 4.56 -4.15 1.19
CA VAL A 155 4.37 -5.56 1.54
C VAL A 155 4.67 -5.72 3.02
N THR A 156 3.81 -6.42 3.76
CA THR A 156 3.98 -6.58 5.20
C THR A 156 3.61 -7.96 5.72
N ASN A 157 4.32 -8.43 6.73
CA ASN A 157 3.91 -9.57 7.57
C ASN A 157 3.40 -9.10 8.95
N ALA A 158 2.95 -7.84 9.03
CA ALA A 158 2.61 -7.05 10.21
C ALA A 158 3.77 -6.71 11.16
N ARG A 159 4.94 -7.37 11.07
CA ARG A 159 6.13 -7.01 11.86
C ARG A 159 7.11 -6.16 11.08
N GLU A 160 7.27 -6.48 9.80
CA GLU A 160 8.16 -5.82 8.86
C GLU A 160 7.36 -5.29 7.68
N TRP A 161 7.81 -4.18 7.13
CA TRP A 161 7.16 -3.45 6.05
C TRP A 161 8.21 -3.09 5.00
N LEU A 162 7.99 -3.56 3.77
CA LEU A 162 8.85 -3.32 2.61
C LEU A 162 8.10 -2.45 1.62
N PHE A 163 8.66 -1.30 1.28
CA PHE A 163 8.01 -0.36 0.37
C PHE A 163 8.52 -0.53 -1.07
N LEU A 164 7.69 -0.14 -2.01
CA LEU A 164 8.02 -0.03 -3.42
C LEU A 164 7.37 1.23 -4.01
N LYS A 165 7.98 1.79 -5.03
CA LYS A 165 7.48 2.96 -5.77
C LYS A 165 7.37 2.61 -7.24
N PHE A 166 6.21 2.83 -7.84
CA PHE A 166 5.97 2.73 -9.27
C PHE A 166 5.84 4.13 -9.88
N GLN A 167 6.67 4.44 -10.86
CA GLN A 167 6.69 5.74 -11.53
C GLN A 167 7.05 5.57 -13.00
N HIS A 168 6.23 6.12 -13.89
CA HIS A 168 6.26 5.83 -15.34
C HIS A 168 6.12 4.32 -15.59
N ASP A 169 7.18 3.66 -16.05
CA ASP A 169 7.21 2.22 -16.33
C ASP A 169 8.27 1.50 -15.47
N HIS A 170 8.58 2.08 -14.30
CA HIS A 170 9.65 1.59 -13.43
C HIS A 170 9.22 1.44 -11.98
N TYR A 171 9.51 0.27 -11.40
CA TYR A 171 9.41 -0.03 -9.98
C TYR A 171 10.77 0.15 -9.31
N THR A 172 10.78 0.81 -8.16
CA THR A 172 11.91 0.81 -7.25
C THR A 172 11.47 0.13 -5.95
N ILE A 173 12.08 -1.00 -5.62
CA ILE A 173 11.86 -1.73 -4.37
C ILE A 173 12.86 -1.22 -3.34
N ASP A 174 12.38 -0.88 -2.15
CA ASP A 174 13.24 -0.39 -1.09
C ASP A 174 14.28 -1.45 -0.69
N ASN A 175 15.51 -1.04 -0.44
CA ASN A 175 16.53 -1.92 0.13
C ASN A 175 16.43 -1.99 1.68
N LYS A 176 15.53 -1.20 2.27
CA LYS A 176 15.27 -1.15 3.70
C LYS A 176 13.90 -1.76 4.06
N ARG A 177 13.89 -2.55 5.14
CA ARG A 177 12.67 -3.01 5.82
C ARG A 177 12.44 -2.19 7.07
N TYR A 178 11.21 -1.74 7.25
CA TYR A 178 10.78 -0.97 8.41
C TYR A 178 10.10 -1.89 9.41
N GLN A 179 10.45 -1.76 10.68
CA GLN A 179 9.98 -2.65 11.73
C GLN A 179 8.89 -1.97 12.55
N LEU A 180 7.87 -2.74 12.91
CA LEU A 180 6.78 -2.26 13.76
C LEU A 180 7.26 -1.85 15.17
N ASP A 181 8.32 -2.47 15.68
CA ASP A 181 8.93 -2.08 16.96
C ASP A 181 9.56 -0.67 16.91
N ARG A 182 9.81 -0.15 15.69
CA ARG A 182 10.19 1.24 15.41
C ARG A 182 9.02 1.99 14.79
N LEU A 183 7.84 1.89 15.41
CA LEU A 183 6.59 2.46 14.92
C LEU A 183 6.69 3.94 14.50
N PRO A 184 7.39 4.84 15.22
CA PRO A 184 7.51 6.22 14.76
C PRO A 184 8.23 6.37 13.42
N GLU A 185 9.21 5.51 13.14
CA GLU A 185 9.93 5.47 11.86
C GLU A 185 9.00 4.98 10.73
N LEU A 186 8.23 3.93 10.98
CA LEU A 186 7.25 3.39 10.03
C LEU A 186 6.15 4.41 9.70
N LEU A 187 5.59 5.07 10.72
CA LEU A 187 4.61 6.13 10.54
C LEU A 187 5.20 7.33 9.79
N GLY A 188 6.48 7.64 10.00
CA GLY A 188 7.19 8.67 9.23
C GLY A 188 7.22 8.38 7.72
N VAL A 189 7.45 7.12 7.33
CA VAL A 189 7.41 6.70 5.91
C VAL A 189 6.00 6.85 5.33
N PHE A 190 4.99 6.31 6.02
CA PHE A 190 3.62 6.42 5.54
C PHE A 190 3.17 7.89 5.46
N GLN A 191 3.48 8.71 6.46
CA GLN A 191 3.10 10.12 6.45
C GLN A 191 3.80 10.87 5.32
N HIS A 192 5.08 10.59 5.05
CA HIS A 192 5.78 11.18 3.90
C HIS A 192 5.07 10.85 2.56
N ILE A 193 4.64 9.60 2.37
CA ILE A 193 3.87 9.18 1.20
C ILE A 193 2.52 9.91 1.13
N LEU A 194 1.79 10.00 2.25
CA LEU A 194 0.47 10.63 2.29
C LEU A 194 0.55 12.15 2.12
N ASP A 195 1.58 12.82 2.63
CA ASP A 195 1.81 14.26 2.42
C ASP A 195 2.08 14.58 0.94
N PHE A 196 2.82 13.72 0.25
CA PHE A 196 3.02 13.81 -1.20
C PHE A 196 1.67 13.77 -1.93
N TYR A 197 0.82 12.79 -1.63
CA TYR A 197 -0.50 12.68 -2.26
C TYR A 197 -1.46 13.79 -1.85
N ARG A 198 -1.40 14.27 -0.61
CA ARG A 198 -2.25 15.37 -0.14
C ARG A 198 -1.96 16.64 -0.93
N THR A 199 -0.68 16.92 -1.14
CA THR A 199 -0.22 18.06 -1.96
C THR A 199 -0.65 17.89 -3.42
N LEU A 200 -0.44 16.70 -3.98
CA LEU A 200 -0.76 16.41 -5.37
C LEU A 200 -2.26 16.47 -5.67
N LEU A 201 -3.10 15.96 -4.77
CA LEU A 201 -4.53 15.77 -4.99
C LEU A 201 -5.40 16.90 -4.39
N ALA A 202 -4.80 17.91 -3.76
CA ALA A 202 -5.52 19.02 -3.13
C ALA A 202 -6.41 19.80 -4.12
N THR A 203 -6.06 19.82 -5.39
CA THR A 203 -6.79 20.53 -6.46
C THR A 203 -7.78 19.64 -7.22
N VAL A 204 -7.83 18.35 -6.93
CA VAL A 204 -8.75 17.42 -7.59
C VAL A 204 -10.12 17.54 -6.90
N PRO A 205 -11.18 17.94 -7.63
CA PRO A 205 -12.52 18.02 -7.06
C PRO A 205 -13.05 16.63 -6.68
N VAL A 206 -13.85 16.57 -5.62
CA VAL A 206 -14.60 15.38 -5.18
C VAL A 206 -15.93 15.29 -5.91
#